data_AF-A0A5B6YFL3-F1
#
_entry.id   AF-A0A5B6YFL3-F1
#
_cell.length_a   1.000
_cell.length_b   1.000
_cell.length_c   1.000
_cell.angle_alpha   90.00
_cell.angle_beta   90.00
_cell.angle_gamma   90.00
#
_symmetry.space_group_name_H-M   'P 1'
#
loop_
_entity.id
_entity.type
_entity.pdbx_description
1 polymer ?
#
loop_
_entity_poly.entity_id
_entity_poly.type
_entity_poly.pdbx_seq_one_letter_code
_entity_poly.pdbx_strand_id
1 'polypeptide(L)'
;YLPTGPIMDQSAQLYDISGPKMQLLLDFPTIGEPHYAQALPANLIHSVKFNALTDNANPWAVKTEADGGISRQGKTVQVKMAAIRSHFSPDNIEGINVGDTVYFHLTN
;
A
#
# COMPACT_ATOMS: atom_id res chain seq x y z
N TYR A 1 4.87 -7.55 29.22
CA TYR A 1 4.24 -6.30 28.73
C TYR A 1 3.10 -5.89 29.63
N LEU A 2 2.59 -4.66 29.50
CA LEU A 2 1.33 -4.29 30.14
C LEU A 2 0.21 -5.19 29.58
N PRO A 3 -0.73 -5.66 30.41
CA PRO A 3 -1.86 -6.43 29.91
C PRO A 3 -2.72 -5.62 28.94
N THR A 4 -2.97 -6.15 27.74
CA THR A 4 -3.76 -5.50 26.66
C THR A 4 -5.15 -6.12 26.48
N GLY A 5 -5.54 -7.05 27.34
CA GLY A 5 -6.82 -7.76 27.28
C GLY A 5 -6.62 -9.28 27.18
N PRO A 6 -7.68 -10.02 26.77
CA PRO A 6 -7.63 -11.49 26.70
C PRO A 6 -6.66 -12.05 25.66
N ILE A 7 -6.40 -11.29 24.58
CA ILE A 7 -5.42 -11.64 23.56
C ILE A 7 -4.17 -10.82 23.84
N MET A 8 -3.11 -11.50 24.26
CA MET A 8 -1.81 -10.89 24.53
C MET A 8 -0.92 -10.99 23.31
N ASP A 9 0.01 -10.03 23.19
CA ASP A 9 1.08 -10.10 22.18
C ASP A 9 2.10 -11.18 22.55
N GLN A 10 2.71 -11.78 21.53
CA GLN A 10 3.79 -12.75 21.70
C GLN A 10 5.13 -12.04 21.85
N SER A 11 5.97 -12.52 22.76
CA SER A 11 7.32 -11.98 22.96
C SER A 11 8.26 -12.46 21.84
N ALA A 12 8.91 -11.51 21.18
CA ALA A 12 10.08 -11.76 20.34
C ALA A 12 11.30 -11.13 21.00
N GLN A 13 12.41 -11.86 21.02
CA GLN A 13 13.61 -11.47 21.74
C GLN A 13 14.82 -11.42 20.81
N LEU A 14 15.56 -10.32 20.86
CA LEU A 14 16.83 -10.14 20.17
C LEU A 14 17.97 -10.47 21.15
N TYR A 15 18.80 -11.43 20.76
CA TYR A 15 19.98 -11.83 21.50
C TYR A 15 21.26 -11.46 20.73
N ASP A 16 22.24 -10.86 21.40
CA ASP A 16 23.61 -10.75 20.90
C ASP A 16 24.33 -12.09 21.12
N ILE A 17 24.92 -12.60 20.05
CA ILE A 17 25.72 -13.83 20.04
C ILE A 17 27.15 -13.60 19.51
N SER A 18 27.59 -12.33 19.42
CA SER A 18 28.93 -11.96 18.93
C SER A 18 30.06 -12.29 19.90
N GLY A 19 29.75 -12.38 21.20
CA GLY A 19 30.69 -12.70 22.27
C GLY A 19 30.63 -14.15 22.76
N PRO A 20 31.43 -14.50 23.79
CA PRO A 20 31.47 -15.86 24.35
C PRO A 20 30.22 -16.25 25.16
N LYS A 21 29.35 -15.29 25.48
CA LYS A 21 28.08 -15.50 26.19
C LYS A 21 26.98 -14.74 25.47
N MET A 22 25.86 -15.42 25.25
CA MET A 22 24.64 -14.82 24.70
C MET A 22 24.12 -13.74 25.65
N GLN A 23 23.69 -12.60 25.11
CA GLN A 23 23.11 -11.50 25.88
C GLN A 23 21.74 -11.11 25.32
N LEU A 24 20.71 -11.08 26.15
CA LEU A 24 19.41 -10.51 25.77
C LEU A 24 19.57 -9.00 25.58
N LEU A 25 19.37 -8.51 24.36
CA LEU A 25 19.45 -7.08 24.03
C LEU A 25 18.08 -6.41 24.10
N LEU A 26 17.04 -7.09 23.60
CA LEU A 26 15.71 -6.52 23.45
C LEU A 26 14.65 -7.60 23.59
N ASP A 27 13.57 -7.28 24.28
CA ASP A 27 12.31 -8.02 24.28
C ASP A 27 11.24 -7.08 23.73
N PHE A 28 10.55 -7.47 22.66
CA PHE A 28 9.50 -6.66 22.04
C PHE A 28 8.25 -7.47 21.69
N PRO A 29 7.05 -6.87 21.76
CA PRO A 29 5.80 -7.55 21.48
C PRO A 29 5.58 -7.74 19.97
N THR A 30 4.97 -8.85 19.59
CA THR A 30 4.57 -9.20 18.22
C THR A 30 3.12 -9.68 18.19
N ILE A 31 2.43 -9.39 17.08
CA ILE A 31 1.02 -9.77 16.88
C ILE A 31 0.96 -10.97 15.93
N GLY A 32 0.00 -11.88 16.16
CA GLY A 32 -0.35 -12.94 15.21
C GLY A 32 0.56 -14.17 15.24
N GLU A 33 1.32 -14.37 16.32
CA GLU A 33 2.14 -15.57 16.57
C GLU A 33 3.10 -15.93 15.43
N PRO A 34 4.06 -15.05 15.07
CA PRO A 34 5.01 -15.33 13.99
C PRO A 34 5.85 -16.58 14.30
N HIS A 35 5.79 -17.57 13.40
CA HIS A 35 6.45 -18.87 13.59
C HIS A 35 7.92 -18.90 13.12
N TYR A 36 8.27 -18.11 12.11
CA TYR A 36 9.60 -18.08 11.52
C TYR A 36 10.03 -16.65 11.19
N ALA A 37 11.32 -16.39 11.28
CA ALA A 37 11.95 -15.14 10.87
C ALA A 37 13.24 -15.43 10.10
N GLN A 38 13.59 -14.54 9.18
CA GLN A 38 14.85 -14.59 8.43
C GLN A 38 15.48 -13.19 8.43
N ALA A 39 16.78 -13.14 8.67
CA ALA A 39 17.59 -11.93 8.57
C ALA A 39 18.48 -12.00 7.33
N LEU A 40 18.69 -10.87 6.66
CA LEU A 40 19.62 -10.71 5.56
C LEU A 40 20.31 -9.35 5.62
N PRO A 41 21.56 -9.23 5.12
CA PRO A 41 22.23 -7.95 4.99
C PRO A 41 21.42 -6.94 4.15
N ALA A 42 21.30 -5.71 4.63
CA ALA A 42 20.51 -4.67 3.97
C ALA A 42 20.98 -4.34 2.54
N ASN A 43 22.27 -4.52 2.25
CA ASN A 43 22.86 -4.30 0.92
C ASN A 43 22.39 -5.31 -0.14
N LEU A 44 21.73 -6.41 0.24
CA LEU A 44 21.12 -7.36 -0.68
C LEU A 44 19.69 -6.95 -1.09
N ILE A 45 19.11 -5.94 -0.45
CA ILE A 45 17.74 -5.50 -0.72
C ILE A 45 17.78 -4.34 -1.71
N HIS A 46 17.14 -4.51 -2.87
CA HIS A 46 16.95 -3.47 -3.87
C HIS A 46 15.47 -3.15 -4.02
N SER A 47 14.99 -2.13 -3.30
CA SER A 47 13.58 -1.72 -3.35
C SER A 47 13.31 -0.79 -4.54
N VAL A 48 12.16 -0.99 -5.18
CA VAL A 48 11.61 -0.04 -6.15
C VAL A 48 11.00 1.12 -5.37
N LYS A 49 11.49 2.34 -5.60
CA LYS A 49 11.00 3.55 -4.89
C LYS A 49 9.62 3.99 -5.36
N PHE A 50 9.36 3.87 -6.65
CA PHE A 50 8.10 4.21 -7.30
C PHE A 50 7.99 3.39 -8.59
N ASN A 51 6.76 3.10 -8.99
CA ASN A 51 6.50 2.50 -10.30
C ASN A 51 6.62 3.57 -11.38
N ALA A 52 7.35 3.30 -12.45
CA ALA A 52 7.46 4.25 -13.55
C ALA A 52 6.11 4.35 -14.28
N LEU A 53 5.58 5.57 -14.36
CA LEU A 53 4.29 5.83 -15.03
C LEU A 53 4.30 5.44 -16.51
N THR A 54 5.46 5.56 -17.16
CA THR A 54 5.67 5.14 -18.55
C THR A 54 5.39 3.66 -18.77
N ASP A 55 5.72 2.84 -17.77
CA ASP A 55 5.66 1.38 -17.82
C ASP A 55 4.26 0.86 -17.45
N ASN A 56 3.37 1.75 -17.01
CA ASN A 56 1.98 1.40 -16.74
C ASN A 56 1.26 1.04 -18.05
N ALA A 57 1.00 -0.26 -18.21
CA ALA A 57 0.31 -0.85 -19.35
C ALA A 57 -1.20 -1.06 -19.10
N ASN A 58 -1.74 -0.58 -17.98
CA ASN A 58 -3.18 -0.67 -17.72
C ASN A 58 -3.94 0.16 -18.77
N PRO A 59 -4.97 -0.39 -19.46
CA PRO A 59 -5.74 0.34 -20.48
C PRO A 59 -6.44 1.60 -19.95
N TRP A 60 -6.67 1.67 -18.64
CA TRP A 60 -7.30 2.81 -17.98
C TRP A 60 -6.33 3.79 -17.33
N ALA A 61 -5.01 3.59 -17.50
CA ALA A 61 -4.01 4.48 -16.96
C ALA A 61 -4.17 5.92 -17.48
N VAL A 62 -3.90 6.87 -16.60
CA VAL A 62 -3.85 8.31 -16.90
C VAL A 62 -2.38 8.72 -16.81
N LYS A 63 -1.72 8.95 -17.95
CA LYS A 63 -0.29 9.29 -18.01
C LYS A 63 -0.05 10.79 -17.95
N THR A 64 -1.05 11.56 -18.38
CA THR A 64 -1.14 13.01 -18.23
C THR A 64 -2.52 13.38 -17.73
N GLU A 65 -2.70 14.50 -17.04
CA GLU A 65 -4.03 14.94 -16.56
C GLU A 65 -5.07 15.02 -17.69
N ALA A 66 -4.63 15.39 -18.90
CA ALA A 66 -5.47 15.45 -20.09
C ALA A 66 -6.02 14.08 -20.55
N ASP A 67 -5.41 12.97 -20.12
CA ASP A 67 -5.92 11.61 -20.40
C ASP A 67 -7.05 11.18 -19.46
N GLY A 68 -7.29 11.98 -18.40
CA GLY A 68 -8.38 11.81 -17.46
C GLY A 68 -9.72 12.23 -18.06
N GLY A 69 -10.80 11.83 -17.39
CA GLY A 69 -12.15 12.19 -17.82
C GLY A 69 -13.20 11.15 -17.43
N ILE A 70 -14.44 11.46 -17.77
CA ILE A 70 -15.61 10.66 -17.43
C ILE A 70 -16.26 10.20 -18.73
N SER A 71 -16.52 8.89 -18.86
CA SER A 71 -17.22 8.33 -20.01
C SER A 71 -18.38 7.44 -19.55
N ARG A 72 -19.46 7.43 -20.34
CA ARG A 72 -20.68 6.67 -20.05
C ARG A 72 -20.96 5.65 -21.14
N GLN A 73 -21.32 4.45 -20.72
CA GLN A 73 -21.84 3.37 -21.57
C GLN A 73 -23.07 2.77 -20.89
N GLY A 74 -24.27 3.23 -21.29
CA GLY A 74 -25.52 2.87 -20.61
C GLY A 74 -25.54 3.34 -19.15
N LYS A 75 -25.73 2.39 -18.22
CA LYS A 75 -25.67 2.63 -16.76
C LYS A 75 -24.26 2.54 -16.17
N THR A 76 -23.27 2.21 -16.98
CA THR A 76 -21.87 2.14 -16.53
C THR A 76 -21.18 3.46 -16.78
N VAL A 77 -20.56 4.03 -15.75
CA VAL A 77 -19.75 5.25 -15.82
C VAL A 77 -18.31 4.90 -15.46
N GLN A 78 -17.37 5.26 -16.33
CA GLN A 78 -15.94 5.09 -16.13
C GLN A 78 -15.33 6.46 -15.80
N VAL A 79 -14.76 6.61 -14.62
CA VAL A 79 -14.03 7.80 -14.19
C VAL A 79 -12.54 7.47 -14.26
N LYS A 80 -11.84 8.04 -15.23
CA LYS A 80 -10.37 7.99 -15.32
C LYS A 80 -9.82 9.24 -14.65
N MET A 81 -8.97 9.08 -13.65
CA MET A 81 -8.46 10.21 -12.89
C MET A 81 -6.99 10.07 -12.51
N ALA A 82 -6.29 11.20 -12.48
CA ALA A 82 -4.96 11.32 -11.90
C ALA A 82 -5.04 11.80 -10.45
N ALA A 83 -4.20 11.26 -9.57
CA ALA A 83 -3.88 11.79 -8.24
C ALA A 83 -2.49 12.42 -8.30
N ILE A 84 -2.40 13.73 -8.17
CA ILE A 84 -1.12 14.43 -8.14
C ILE A 84 -1.05 15.20 -6.82
N ARG A 85 -0.28 14.63 -5.88
CA ARG A 85 -0.15 15.16 -4.51
C ARG A 85 -1.51 15.28 -3.82
N SER A 86 -2.00 16.51 -3.64
CA SER A 86 -3.25 16.84 -2.95
C SER A 86 -4.39 17.17 -3.91
N HIS A 87 -4.19 16.93 -5.21
CA HIS A 87 -5.14 17.25 -6.27
C HIS A 87 -5.55 15.98 -7.02
N PHE A 88 -6.82 15.94 -7.43
CA PHE A 88 -7.36 14.92 -8.31
C PHE A 88 -7.86 15.58 -9.60
N SER A 89 -7.58 14.97 -10.75
CA SER A 89 -8.06 15.48 -12.04
C SER A 89 -8.71 14.34 -12.84
N PRO A 90 -10.03 14.41 -13.14
CA PRO A 90 -10.97 15.46 -12.70
C PRO A 90 -11.30 15.35 -11.20
N ASP A 91 -11.57 16.50 -10.56
CA ASP A 91 -12.04 16.61 -9.17
C ASP A 91 -13.56 16.79 -9.08
N ASN A 92 -14.19 17.38 -10.10
CA ASN A 92 -15.64 17.46 -10.22
C ASN A 92 -16.18 16.34 -11.12
N ILE A 93 -17.05 15.49 -10.56
CA ILE A 93 -17.62 14.32 -11.24
C ILE A 93 -19.12 14.50 -11.37
N GLU A 94 -19.55 14.98 -12.54
CA GLU A 94 -20.94 15.27 -12.84
C GLU A 94 -21.57 14.22 -13.76
N GLY A 95 -22.91 14.22 -13.82
CA GLY A 95 -23.65 13.40 -14.78
C GLY A 95 -23.84 11.93 -14.38
N ILE A 96 -23.61 11.57 -13.11
CA ILE A 96 -23.96 10.27 -12.51
C ILE A 96 -25.41 10.31 -12.00
N ASN A 97 -26.16 9.22 -12.21
CA ASN A 97 -27.55 9.07 -11.80
C ASN A 97 -27.72 7.91 -10.80
N VAL A 98 -28.79 7.96 -10.00
CA VAL A 98 -29.16 6.87 -9.09
C VAL A 98 -29.34 5.56 -9.88
N GLY A 99 -28.63 4.52 -9.44
CA GLY A 99 -28.63 3.21 -10.09
C GLY A 99 -27.58 3.00 -11.18
N ASP A 100 -26.67 3.95 -11.38
CA ASP A 100 -25.47 3.73 -12.19
C ASP A 100 -24.43 2.86 -11.45
N THR A 101 -23.66 2.10 -12.23
CA THR A 101 -22.43 1.45 -11.76
C THR A 101 -21.24 2.33 -12.13
N VAL A 102 -20.52 2.83 -11.13
CA VAL A 102 -19.42 3.77 -11.32
C VAL A 102 -18.09 3.09 -11.02
N TYR A 103 -17.18 3.09 -11.99
CA TYR A 103 -15.82 2.58 -11.84
C TYR A 103 -14.84 3.74 -11.79
N PHE A 104 -13.95 3.71 -10.81
CA PHE A 104 -12.87 4.68 -10.65
C PHE A 104 -11.54 4.02 -11.04
N HIS A 105 -10.87 4.61 -12.03
CA HIS A 105 -9.53 4.26 -12.46
C HIS A 105 -8.58 5.38 -12.04
N LEU A 106 -7.92 5.18 -10.90
CA LEU A 106 -7.03 6.15 -10.30
C LEU A 106 -5.57 5.82 -10.62
N THR A 107 -4.85 6.79 -11.19
CA THR A 107 -3.39 6.72 -11.38
C THR A 107 -2.71 7.78 -10.52
N ASN A 108 -1.76 7.39 -9.66
CA ASN A 108 -0.94 8.29 -8.81
C ASN A 108 0.49 8.33 -9.35
#